data_AF-A0AA86UIF8-F1
#
_entry.id   AF-A0AA86UIF8-F1
#
_cell.length_a   1.000
_cell.length_b   1.000
_cell.length_c   1.000
_cell.angle_alpha   90.00
_cell.angle_beta   90.00
_cell.angle_gamma   90.00
#
_symmetry.space_group_name_H-M   'P 1'
#
loop_
_entity.id
_entity.type
_entity.pdbx_description
1 polymer ?
#
loop_
_entity_poly.entity_id
_entity_poly.type
_entity_poly.pdbx_seq_one_letter_code
_entity_poly.pdbx_strand_id
1 'polypeptide(L)'
;MDQCADIYYLLINLQILRSQIQHQQSTSIEISNEFLFSAADQFSCMQILRSITTMLWTESEVQKLREATSSLTAQKGQINWNMVSQHISTRSPVQCKSYYANVLKKTLDVEINRHHMWTRKEVVTLWTYYCVYGNDYCTIQKLMANFTVKQISSQLVQILTKSKVIQSNFNRIASNRQHVESLGKKEFLLQLSILQTAEYLTRRKPSLDKAESCAVQMGLKAVSTFFGDIQLARLHNVYAAELERRVYEDYEEKICRFSFEDIL
;
A
#
# COMPACT_ATOMS: atom_id res chain seq x y z
N MET A 1 -92.04 -9.76 21.84
CA MET A 1 -91.81 -11.22 21.87
C MET A 1 -90.85 -11.69 20.76
N ASP A 2 -90.18 -10.80 20.02
CA ASP A 2 -89.30 -11.20 18.90
C ASP A 2 -87.80 -11.30 19.22
N GLN A 3 -87.35 -10.86 20.40
CA GLN A 3 -85.91 -10.89 20.74
C GLN A 3 -85.35 -12.32 20.96
N CYS A 4 -86.20 -13.32 21.19
CA CYS A 4 -85.76 -14.70 21.38
C CYS A 4 -85.45 -15.43 20.05
N ALA A 5 -86.10 -15.04 18.95
CA ALA A 5 -85.88 -15.67 17.64
C ALA A 5 -84.51 -15.29 17.07
N ASP A 6 -84.10 -14.02 17.26
CA ASP A 6 -82.81 -13.51 16.79
C ASP A 6 -81.63 -14.17 17.51
N ILE A 7 -81.77 -14.43 18.81
CA ILE A 7 -80.73 -15.11 19.60
C ILE A 7 -80.58 -16.57 19.14
N TYR A 8 -81.67 -17.27 18.86
CA TYR A 8 -81.63 -18.66 18.40
C TYR A 8 -80.99 -18.78 17.01
N TYR A 9 -81.31 -17.85 16.11
CA TYR A 9 -80.71 -17.79 14.77
C TYR A 9 -79.19 -17.52 14.83
N LEU A 10 -78.75 -16.63 15.73
CA LEU A 10 -77.32 -16.37 15.98
C LEU A 10 -76.58 -17.61 16.50
N LEU A 11 -77.17 -18.37 17.43
CA LEU A 11 -76.55 -19.57 17.99
C LEU A 11 -76.38 -20.69 16.95
N ILE A 12 -77.38 -20.89 16.08
CA ILE A 12 -77.28 -21.87 14.99
C ILE A 12 -76.18 -21.48 14.01
N ASN A 13 -76.12 -20.21 13.61
CA ASN A 13 -75.07 -19.75 12.69
C ASN A 13 -73.67 -19.88 13.29
N LEU A 14 -73.51 -19.63 14.60
CA LEU A 14 -72.24 -19.85 15.31
C LEU A 14 -71.84 -21.33 15.35
N GLN A 15 -72.80 -22.25 15.54
CA GLN A 15 -72.51 -23.69 15.49
C GLN A 15 -72.09 -24.14 14.09
N ILE A 16 -72.75 -23.65 13.04
CA ILE A 16 -72.40 -23.97 11.65
C ILE A 16 -70.98 -23.47 11.34
N LEU A 17 -70.66 -22.22 11.71
CA LEU A 17 -69.35 -21.63 11.48
C LEU A 17 -68.24 -22.43 12.22
N ARG A 18 -68.51 -22.85 13.46
CA ARG A 18 -67.58 -23.66 14.25
C ARG A 18 -67.29 -25.01 13.59
N SER A 19 -68.31 -25.68 13.08
CA SER A 19 -68.16 -26.96 12.37
C SER A 19 -67.37 -26.80 11.06
N GLN A 20 -67.59 -25.70 10.32
CA GLN A 20 -66.82 -25.40 9.11
C GLN A 20 -65.34 -25.15 9.40
N ILE A 21 -65.03 -24.41 10.47
CA ILE A 21 -63.65 -24.15 10.90
C ILE A 21 -62.96 -25.47 11.31
N GLN A 22 -63.64 -26.34 12.07
CA GLN A 22 -63.07 -27.63 12.46
C GLN A 22 -62.80 -28.53 11.25
N HIS A 23 -63.69 -28.54 10.25
CA HIS A 23 -63.47 -29.31 9.02
C HIS A 23 -62.29 -28.76 8.19
N GLN A 24 -62.13 -27.43 8.12
CA GLN A 24 -60.99 -26.82 7.44
C GLN A 24 -59.66 -27.11 8.15
N GLN A 25 -59.66 -27.19 9.48
CA GLN A 25 -58.46 -27.55 10.24
C GLN A 25 -58.06 -29.03 10.05
N SER A 26 -59.01 -29.97 10.06
CA SER A 26 -58.72 -31.39 9.83
C SER A 26 -58.17 -31.65 8.42
N THR A 27 -58.77 -31.03 7.41
CA THR A 27 -58.31 -31.15 6.01
C THR A 27 -56.94 -30.52 5.77
N SER A 28 -56.64 -29.40 6.44
CA SER A 28 -55.29 -28.80 6.38
C SER A 28 -54.22 -29.67 7.03
N ILE A 29 -54.56 -30.42 8.08
CA ILE A 29 -53.61 -31.32 8.77
C ILE A 29 -53.32 -32.57 7.93
N GLU A 30 -54.31 -33.13 7.24
CA GLU A 30 -54.12 -34.32 6.39
C GLU A 30 -53.27 -34.00 5.14
N ILE A 31 -53.51 -32.87 4.48
CA ILE A 31 -52.71 -32.44 3.31
C ILE A 31 -51.25 -32.15 3.69
N SER A 32 -51.01 -31.66 4.92
CA SER A 32 -49.65 -31.38 5.41
C SER A 32 -48.84 -32.65 5.64
N ASN A 33 -49.49 -33.72 6.10
CA ASN A 33 -48.81 -34.98 6.41
C ASN A 33 -48.47 -35.78 5.14
N GLU A 34 -49.36 -35.82 4.15
CA GLU A 34 -49.07 -36.50 2.87
C GLU A 34 -47.89 -35.84 2.12
N PHE A 35 -47.75 -34.52 2.23
CA PHE A 35 -46.62 -33.79 1.64
C PHE A 35 -45.30 -33.98 2.43
N LEU A 36 -45.38 -34.12 3.76
CA LEU A 36 -44.21 -34.33 4.63
C LEU A 36 -43.59 -35.72 4.48
N PHE A 37 -44.39 -36.77 4.24
CA PHE A 37 -43.86 -38.13 4.05
C PHE A 37 -43.19 -38.33 2.67
N SER A 38 -43.64 -37.64 1.61
CA SER A 38 -42.96 -37.67 0.30
C SER A 38 -41.69 -36.83 0.25
N ALA A 39 -41.59 -35.76 1.07
CA ALA A 39 -40.40 -34.92 1.13
C ALA A 39 -39.26 -35.58 1.94
N ALA A 40 -39.56 -36.39 2.96
CA ALA A 40 -38.54 -37.02 3.80
C ALA A 40 -37.65 -38.01 3.02
N ASP A 41 -38.20 -38.77 2.06
CA ASP A 41 -37.44 -39.67 1.20
C ASP A 41 -36.60 -38.91 0.15
N GLN A 42 -37.11 -37.79 -0.38
CA GLN A 42 -36.32 -36.90 -1.23
C GLN A 42 -35.22 -36.18 -0.46
N PHE A 43 -35.44 -35.82 0.81
CA PHE A 43 -34.43 -35.18 1.64
C PHE A 43 -33.28 -36.13 1.97
N SER A 44 -33.53 -37.42 2.20
CA SER A 44 -32.45 -38.40 2.44
C SER A 44 -31.53 -38.56 1.21
N CYS A 45 -32.10 -38.69 0.01
CA CYS A 45 -31.31 -38.72 -1.24
C CYS A 45 -30.61 -37.37 -1.54
N MET A 46 -31.28 -36.25 -1.25
CA MET A 46 -30.70 -34.92 -1.42
C MET A 46 -29.63 -34.61 -0.38
N GLN A 47 -29.63 -35.19 0.82
CA GLN A 47 -28.55 -35.06 1.81
C GLN A 47 -27.30 -35.87 1.43
N ILE A 48 -27.47 -37.03 0.80
CA ILE A 48 -26.35 -37.81 0.23
C ILE A 48 -25.76 -37.11 -1.00
N LEU A 49 -26.60 -36.51 -1.86
CA LEU A 49 -26.10 -35.68 -2.98
C LEU A 49 -25.55 -34.32 -2.50
N ARG A 50 -26.07 -33.76 -1.40
CA ARG A 50 -25.47 -32.58 -0.74
C ARG A 50 -24.13 -32.91 -0.13
N SER A 51 -23.94 -34.04 0.54
CA SER A 51 -22.62 -34.40 1.10
C SER A 51 -21.58 -34.66 0.01
N ILE A 52 -22.00 -35.10 -1.18
CA ILE A 52 -21.13 -35.19 -2.37
C ILE A 52 -20.79 -33.80 -2.94
N THR A 53 -21.64 -32.78 -2.72
CA THR A 53 -21.47 -31.43 -3.30
C THR A 53 -21.00 -30.38 -2.30
N THR A 54 -21.14 -30.55 -0.99
CA THR A 54 -20.71 -29.58 0.04
C THR A 54 -19.24 -29.78 0.41
N MET A 55 -18.39 -29.54 -0.60
CA MET A 55 -17.15 -28.72 -0.67
C MET A 55 -16.19 -28.50 0.52
N LEU A 56 -16.38 -29.09 1.70
CA LEU A 56 -15.40 -28.98 2.78
C LEU A 56 -14.37 -30.09 2.65
N TRP A 57 -13.12 -29.70 2.42
CA TRP A 57 -11.97 -30.62 2.42
C TRP A 57 -11.61 -30.93 3.86
N THR A 58 -11.61 -32.21 4.21
CA THR A 58 -11.15 -32.66 5.53
C THR A 58 -9.62 -32.64 5.59
N GLU A 59 -9.04 -32.49 6.78
CA GLU A 59 -7.58 -32.46 6.95
C GLU A 59 -6.91 -33.73 6.39
N SER A 60 -7.56 -34.89 6.53
CA SER A 60 -7.09 -36.15 5.96
C SER A 60 -7.05 -36.12 4.42
N GLU A 61 -8.08 -35.56 3.78
CA GLU A 61 -8.11 -35.40 2.31
C GLU A 61 -7.03 -34.41 1.85
N VAL A 62 -6.83 -33.32 2.59
CA VAL A 62 -5.80 -32.32 2.31
C VAL A 62 -4.40 -32.95 2.40
N GLN A 63 -4.15 -33.75 3.44
CA GLN A 63 -2.88 -34.44 3.62
C GLN A 63 -2.62 -35.44 2.50
N LYS A 64 -3.61 -36.28 2.15
CA LYS A 64 -3.52 -37.21 1.00
C LYS A 64 -3.27 -36.48 -0.31
N LEU A 65 -3.91 -35.31 -0.52
CA LEU A 65 -3.68 -34.50 -1.70
C LEU A 65 -2.24 -33.96 -1.74
N ARG A 66 -1.65 -33.53 -0.63
CA ARG A 66 -0.24 -33.10 -0.57
C ARG A 66 0.72 -34.25 -0.88
N GLU A 67 0.50 -35.41 -0.28
CA GLU A 67 1.34 -36.60 -0.49
C GLU A 67 1.25 -37.09 -1.94
N ALA A 68 0.03 -37.20 -2.48
CA ALA A 68 -0.21 -37.62 -3.86
C ALA A 68 0.37 -36.62 -4.87
N THR A 69 0.24 -35.32 -4.63
CA THR A 69 0.82 -34.31 -5.54
C THR A 69 2.33 -34.29 -5.48
N SER A 70 2.94 -34.48 -4.31
CA SER A 70 4.39 -34.55 -4.16
C SER A 70 4.99 -35.80 -4.80
N SER A 71 4.35 -36.96 -4.63
CA SER A 71 4.82 -38.24 -5.18
C SER A 71 4.53 -38.43 -6.67
N LEU A 72 3.41 -37.90 -7.17
CA LEU A 72 2.95 -38.08 -8.56
C LEU A 72 3.28 -36.89 -9.48
N THR A 73 4.14 -35.97 -9.04
CA THR A 73 4.70 -34.97 -9.94
C THR A 73 5.72 -35.65 -10.84
N ALA A 74 5.38 -35.83 -12.12
CA ALA A 74 6.28 -36.45 -13.10
C ALA A 74 7.56 -35.61 -13.26
N GLN A 75 8.65 -36.22 -13.77
CA GLN A 75 9.93 -35.53 -14.06
C GLN A 75 9.79 -34.24 -14.88
N LYS A 76 8.69 -34.07 -15.63
CA LYS A 76 8.39 -32.86 -16.44
C LYS A 76 7.55 -31.80 -15.70
N GLY A 77 7.31 -31.94 -14.40
CA GLY A 77 6.55 -30.97 -13.59
C GLY A 77 5.03 -30.99 -13.83
N GLN A 78 4.50 -31.94 -14.59
CA GLN A 78 3.07 -32.13 -14.78
C GLN A 78 2.51 -33.12 -13.76
N ILE A 79 1.43 -32.73 -13.07
CA ILE A 79 0.71 -33.56 -12.09
C ILE A 79 -0.40 -34.33 -12.80
N ASN A 80 -0.42 -35.66 -12.66
CA ASN A 80 -1.51 -36.50 -13.18
C ASN A 80 -2.71 -36.52 -12.23
N TRP A 81 -3.66 -35.60 -12.45
CA TRP A 81 -4.83 -35.43 -11.59
C TRP A 81 -5.75 -36.66 -11.50
N ASN A 82 -5.76 -37.52 -12.52
CA ASN A 82 -6.56 -38.75 -12.49
C ASN A 82 -6.02 -39.74 -11.45
N MET A 83 -4.69 -39.90 -11.39
CA MET A 83 -4.06 -40.73 -10.36
C MET A 83 -4.18 -40.12 -8.97
N VAL A 84 -4.07 -38.79 -8.87
CA VAL A 84 -4.28 -38.09 -7.59
C VAL A 84 -5.69 -38.32 -7.06
N SER A 85 -6.73 -38.21 -7.90
CA SER A 85 -8.10 -38.51 -7.47
C SER A 85 -8.31 -39.97 -7.08
N GLN A 86 -7.63 -40.92 -7.75
CA GLN A 86 -7.67 -42.34 -7.36
C GLN A 86 -7.06 -42.57 -5.97
N HIS A 87 -6.06 -41.78 -5.58
CA HIS A 87 -5.43 -41.88 -4.27
C HIS A 87 -6.31 -41.30 -3.14
N ILE A 88 -7.10 -40.26 -3.44
CA ILE A 88 -8.02 -39.63 -2.47
C ILE A 88 -9.34 -40.41 -2.39
N SER A 89 -9.78 -41.04 -3.48
CA SER A 89 -11.00 -41.83 -3.67
C SER A 89 -12.33 -41.06 -3.53
N THR A 90 -12.38 -40.00 -2.73
CA THR A 90 -13.60 -39.24 -2.43
C THR A 90 -13.83 -38.02 -3.33
N ARG A 91 -12.82 -37.62 -4.13
CA ARG A 91 -12.84 -36.37 -4.91
C ARG A 91 -12.54 -36.62 -6.37
N SER A 92 -13.19 -35.85 -7.25
CA SER A 92 -12.93 -35.91 -8.69
C SER A 92 -11.60 -35.23 -9.04
N PRO A 93 -10.96 -35.60 -10.18
CA PRO A 93 -9.73 -34.96 -10.64
C PRO A 93 -9.84 -33.43 -10.74
N VAL A 94 -11.01 -32.94 -11.17
CA VAL A 94 -11.30 -31.50 -11.33
C VAL A 94 -11.34 -30.80 -9.97
N GLN A 95 -11.95 -31.43 -8.96
CA GLN A 95 -11.98 -30.89 -7.60
C GLN A 95 -10.58 -30.83 -6.99
N CYS A 96 -9.79 -31.91 -7.13
CA CYS A 96 -8.41 -31.96 -6.66
C CYS A 96 -7.55 -30.85 -7.29
N LYS A 97 -7.64 -30.69 -8.62
CA LYS A 97 -6.91 -29.64 -9.35
C LYS A 97 -7.31 -28.24 -8.88
N SER A 98 -8.62 -27.99 -8.75
CA SER A 98 -9.14 -26.68 -8.33
C SER A 98 -8.71 -26.34 -6.90
N TYR A 99 -8.85 -27.27 -5.96
CA TYR A 99 -8.45 -27.05 -4.57
C TYR A 99 -6.94 -26.86 -4.45
N TYR A 100 -6.14 -27.67 -5.15
CA TYR A 100 -4.70 -27.51 -5.16
C TYR A 100 -4.28 -26.12 -5.67
N ALA A 101 -4.82 -25.66 -6.80
CA ALA A 101 -4.47 -24.36 -7.37
C ALA A 101 -4.89 -23.18 -6.47
N ASN A 102 -6.04 -23.29 -5.80
CA ASN A 102 -6.63 -22.18 -5.05
C ASN A 102 -6.23 -22.12 -3.58
N VAL A 103 -5.93 -23.26 -2.96
CA VAL A 103 -5.65 -23.36 -1.53
C VAL A 103 -4.22 -23.83 -1.30
N LEU A 104 -3.88 -25.06 -1.70
CA LEU A 104 -2.57 -25.65 -1.38
C LEU A 104 -1.41 -24.93 -2.06
N LYS A 105 -1.54 -24.54 -3.32
CA LYS A 105 -0.50 -23.78 -4.00
C LYS A 105 -0.29 -22.43 -3.33
N LYS A 106 -1.37 -21.79 -2.86
CA LYS A 106 -1.24 -20.54 -2.12
C LYS A 106 -0.56 -20.75 -0.77
N THR A 107 -0.87 -21.83 -0.04
CA THR A 107 -0.24 -22.12 1.26
C THR A 107 1.18 -22.66 1.15
N LEU A 108 1.54 -23.34 0.06
CA LEU A 108 2.93 -23.66 -0.27
C LEU A 108 3.68 -22.39 -0.71
N ASP A 109 3.01 -21.52 -1.47
CA ASP A 109 3.51 -20.17 -1.78
C ASP A 109 3.42 -19.20 -0.58
N VAL A 110 2.93 -19.60 0.62
CA VAL A 110 2.82 -18.68 1.78
C VAL A 110 4.20 -18.23 2.28
N GLU A 111 5.28 -18.98 2.02
CA GLU A 111 6.65 -18.46 2.22
C GLU A 111 6.92 -17.24 1.33
N ILE A 112 6.32 -17.19 0.14
CA ILE A 112 6.32 -16.01 -0.73
C ILE A 112 5.12 -15.14 -0.32
N ASN A 113 5.24 -14.55 0.86
CA ASN A 113 4.24 -13.67 1.43
C ASN A 113 3.89 -12.57 0.42
N ARG A 114 2.73 -12.68 -0.24
CA ARG A 114 2.27 -11.70 -1.26
C ARG A 114 2.07 -10.31 -0.67
N HIS A 115 1.94 -10.24 0.65
CA HIS A 115 1.84 -9.01 1.44
C HIS A 115 3.14 -8.71 2.20
N HIS A 116 4.26 -9.33 1.81
CA HIS A 116 5.56 -9.02 2.39
C HIS A 116 5.84 -7.53 2.26
N MET A 117 6.00 -6.86 3.40
CA MET A 117 6.49 -5.50 3.44
C MET A 117 8.01 -5.55 3.33
N TRP A 118 8.54 -4.99 2.24
CA TRP A 118 9.98 -4.86 2.04
C TRP A 118 10.60 -4.10 3.21
N THR A 119 11.46 -4.79 3.94
CA THR A 119 12.25 -4.19 5.00
C THR A 119 13.36 -3.32 4.39
N ARG A 120 13.87 -2.37 5.16
CA ARG A 120 14.98 -1.52 4.72
C ARG A 120 16.21 -2.34 4.32
N LYS A 121 16.54 -3.39 5.09
CA LYS A 121 17.68 -4.28 4.82
C LYS A 121 17.53 -4.97 3.46
N GLU A 122 16.35 -5.52 3.18
CA GLU A 122 16.07 -6.18 1.90
C GLU A 122 16.12 -5.22 0.72
N VAL A 123 15.62 -3.98 0.88
CA VAL A 123 15.72 -2.95 -0.17
C VAL A 123 17.17 -2.60 -0.48
N VAL A 124 18.01 -2.47 0.55
CA VAL A 124 19.45 -2.22 0.38
C VAL A 124 20.12 -3.40 -0.30
N THR A 125 19.88 -4.63 0.16
CA THR A 125 20.42 -5.84 -0.47
C THR A 125 20.00 -5.96 -1.94
N LEU A 126 18.72 -5.70 -2.25
CA LEU A 126 18.20 -5.69 -3.61
C LEU A 126 18.92 -4.67 -4.49
N TRP A 127 19.13 -3.45 -3.97
CA TRP A 127 19.87 -2.42 -4.68
C TRP A 127 21.32 -2.82 -4.94
N THR A 128 22.00 -3.40 -3.95
CA THR A 128 23.38 -3.91 -4.10
C THR A 128 23.46 -4.96 -5.20
N TYR A 129 22.56 -5.94 -5.21
CA TYR A 129 22.54 -6.95 -6.29
C TYR A 129 22.18 -6.35 -7.64
N TYR A 130 21.28 -5.37 -7.70
CA TYR A 130 20.98 -4.66 -8.94
C TYR A 130 22.20 -3.92 -9.50
N CYS A 131 23.01 -3.29 -8.65
CA CYS A 131 24.24 -2.62 -9.08
C CYS A 131 25.26 -3.60 -9.68
N VAL A 132 25.32 -4.85 -9.18
CA VAL A 132 26.27 -5.87 -9.65
C VAL A 132 25.78 -6.59 -10.90
N TYR A 133 24.50 -7.00 -10.92
CA TYR A 133 23.94 -7.89 -11.95
C TYR A 133 23.03 -7.17 -12.96
N GLY A 134 22.71 -5.90 -12.75
CA GLY A 134 21.80 -5.14 -13.60
C GLY A 134 20.39 -5.72 -13.65
N ASN A 135 19.85 -5.90 -14.86
CA ASN A 135 18.48 -6.38 -15.08
C ASN A 135 18.32 -7.91 -15.07
N ASP A 136 19.33 -8.68 -14.64
CA ASP A 136 19.22 -10.14 -14.52
C ASP A 136 18.46 -10.54 -13.24
N TYR A 137 17.15 -10.37 -13.26
CA TYR A 137 16.28 -10.64 -12.11
C TYR A 137 16.25 -12.12 -11.72
N CYS A 138 16.57 -13.05 -12.64
CA CYS A 138 16.64 -14.47 -12.33
C CYS A 138 17.85 -14.76 -11.44
N THR A 139 19.01 -14.16 -11.73
CA THR A 139 20.20 -14.28 -10.88
C THR A 139 19.96 -13.62 -9.52
N ILE A 140 19.35 -12.44 -9.48
CA ILE A 140 19.00 -11.76 -8.22
C ILE A 140 18.01 -12.60 -7.39
N GLN A 141 17.02 -13.23 -8.04
CA GLN A 141 16.04 -14.08 -7.35
C GLN A 141 16.68 -15.31 -6.70
N LYS A 142 17.70 -15.91 -7.33
CA LYS A 142 18.45 -17.02 -6.70
C LYS A 142 19.17 -16.59 -5.42
N LEU A 143 19.65 -15.34 -5.37
CA LEU A 143 20.29 -14.75 -4.18
C LEU A 143 19.27 -14.30 -3.12
N MET A 144 18.03 -13.99 -3.55
CA MET A 144 16.93 -13.53 -2.71
C MET A 144 15.75 -14.51 -2.80
N ALA A 145 15.96 -15.76 -2.41
CA ALA A 145 15.04 -16.87 -2.65
C ALA A 145 13.61 -16.66 -2.09
N ASN A 146 13.47 -15.82 -1.07
CA ASN A 146 12.17 -15.46 -0.47
C ASN A 146 11.28 -14.60 -1.38
N PHE A 147 11.81 -14.07 -2.47
CA PHE A 147 11.11 -13.18 -3.37
C PHE A 147 10.96 -13.77 -4.77
N THR A 148 9.82 -13.50 -5.39
CA THR A 148 9.63 -13.80 -6.81
C THR A 148 10.31 -12.75 -7.68
N VAL A 149 10.67 -13.15 -8.90
CA VAL A 149 11.15 -12.24 -9.95
C VAL A 149 10.22 -11.04 -10.17
N LYS A 150 8.90 -11.27 -10.06
CA LYS A 150 7.88 -10.21 -10.20
C LYS A 150 7.92 -9.22 -9.03
N GLN A 151 8.10 -9.69 -7.79
CA GLN A 151 8.24 -8.80 -6.63
C GLN A 151 9.53 -7.98 -6.74
N ILE A 152 10.65 -8.61 -7.10
CA ILE A 152 11.96 -7.97 -7.28
C ILE A 152 11.89 -6.85 -8.33
N SER A 153 11.39 -7.16 -9.52
CA SER A 153 11.27 -6.18 -10.61
C SER A 153 10.33 -5.03 -10.25
N SER A 154 9.17 -5.33 -9.68
CA SER A 154 8.21 -4.31 -9.21
C SER A 154 8.84 -3.37 -8.17
N GLN A 155 9.56 -3.93 -7.19
CA GLN A 155 10.21 -3.13 -6.17
C GLN A 155 11.34 -2.26 -6.73
N LEU A 156 12.16 -2.79 -7.64
CA LEU A 156 13.20 -2.01 -8.32
C LEU A 156 12.63 -0.84 -9.10
N VAL A 157 11.52 -1.03 -9.81
CA VAL A 157 10.82 0.08 -10.51
C VAL A 157 10.40 1.16 -9.51
N GLN A 158 9.88 0.79 -8.34
CA GLN A 158 9.53 1.77 -7.31
C GLN A 158 10.76 2.51 -6.77
N ILE A 159 11.86 1.80 -6.51
CA ILE A 159 13.12 2.40 -6.05
C ILE A 159 13.65 3.39 -7.09
N LEU A 160 13.75 2.97 -8.36
CA LEU A 160 14.24 3.80 -9.47
C LEU A 160 13.34 5.00 -9.75
N THR A 161 12.04 4.85 -9.57
CA THR A 161 11.10 5.98 -9.74
C THR A 161 11.29 6.99 -8.61
N LYS A 162 11.41 6.53 -7.36
CA LYS A 162 11.67 7.40 -6.21
C LYS A 162 13.04 8.08 -6.32
N SER A 163 14.07 7.39 -6.79
CA SER A 163 15.40 7.99 -6.96
C SER A 163 15.41 9.10 -8.02
N LYS A 164 14.69 8.94 -9.13
CA LYS A 164 14.51 10.02 -10.13
C LYS A 164 13.84 11.26 -9.55
N VAL A 165 12.81 11.06 -8.71
CA VAL A 165 12.14 12.18 -8.02
C VAL A 165 13.13 12.88 -7.07
N ILE A 166 13.88 12.12 -6.27
CA ILE A 166 14.90 12.68 -5.37
C ILE A 166 15.95 13.45 -6.17
N GLN A 167 16.45 12.90 -7.28
CA GLN A 167 17.43 13.56 -8.13
C GLN A 167 16.88 14.88 -8.71
N SER A 168 15.64 14.89 -9.18
CA SER A 168 15.01 16.12 -9.70
C SER A 168 14.85 17.20 -8.62
N ASN A 169 14.48 16.81 -7.40
CA ASN A 169 14.40 17.72 -6.26
C ASN A 169 15.77 18.27 -5.88
N PHE A 170 16.80 17.43 -5.88
CA PHE A 170 18.19 17.84 -5.62
C PHE A 170 18.66 18.86 -6.66
N ASN A 171 18.44 18.59 -7.95
CA ASN A 171 18.79 19.52 -9.03
C ASN A 171 18.04 20.86 -8.90
N ARG A 172 16.78 20.85 -8.45
CA ARG A 172 16.00 22.08 -8.18
C ARG A 172 16.60 22.87 -7.02
N ILE A 173 16.96 22.21 -5.92
CA ILE A 173 17.61 22.85 -4.77
C ILE A 173 18.96 23.45 -5.17
N ALA A 174 19.77 22.72 -5.93
CA ALA A 174 21.04 23.20 -6.45
C ALA A 174 20.87 24.43 -7.36
N SER A 175 19.85 24.43 -8.23
CA SER A 175 19.53 25.58 -9.10
C SER A 175 19.08 26.80 -8.29
N ASN A 176 18.24 26.59 -7.26
CA ASN A 176 17.80 27.65 -6.36
C ASN A 176 18.98 28.23 -5.58
N ARG A 177 19.92 27.39 -5.12
CA ARG A 177 21.14 27.84 -4.45
C ARG A 177 21.96 28.75 -5.35
N GLN A 178 22.20 28.36 -6.60
CA GLN A 178 22.90 29.20 -7.58
C GLN A 178 22.17 30.54 -7.80
N HIS A 179 20.84 30.53 -7.83
CA HIS A 179 20.05 31.75 -7.94
C HIS A 179 20.22 32.67 -6.72
N VAL A 180 20.15 32.14 -5.50
CA VAL A 180 20.39 32.89 -4.26
C VAL A 180 21.81 33.47 -4.21
N GLU A 181 22.82 32.67 -4.58
CA GLU A 181 24.20 33.15 -4.70
C GLU A 181 24.34 34.28 -5.74
N SER A 182 23.60 34.21 -6.86
CA SER A 182 23.59 35.27 -7.87
C SER A 182 22.91 36.56 -7.39
N LEU A 183 21.85 36.46 -6.59
CA LEU A 183 21.18 37.60 -5.96
C LEU A 183 22.11 38.26 -4.95
N GLY A 184 22.80 37.46 -4.14
CA GLY A 184 23.83 37.95 -3.22
C GLY A 184 24.93 38.74 -3.93
N LYS A 185 25.41 38.24 -5.09
CA LYS A 185 26.41 38.95 -5.92
C LYS A 185 25.88 40.27 -6.49
N LYS A 186 24.65 40.31 -7.02
CA LYS A 186 24.05 41.55 -7.56
C LYS A 186 23.87 42.61 -6.48
N GLU A 187 23.41 42.19 -5.31
CA GLU A 187 23.24 43.08 -4.16
C GLU A 187 24.60 43.60 -3.66
N PHE A 188 25.63 42.75 -3.62
CA PHE A 188 27.00 43.17 -3.30
C PHE A 188 27.56 44.18 -4.32
N LEU A 189 27.33 43.96 -5.63
CA LEU A 189 27.75 44.89 -6.67
C LEU A 189 27.00 46.23 -6.57
N LEU A 190 25.71 46.21 -6.22
CA LEU A 190 24.93 47.42 -5.98
C LEU A 190 25.48 48.20 -4.77
N GLN A 191 25.80 47.51 -3.67
CA GLN A 191 26.45 48.11 -2.51
C GLN A 191 27.78 48.78 -2.88
N LEU A 192 28.62 48.09 -3.65
CA LEU A 192 29.90 48.61 -4.10
C LEU A 192 29.73 49.84 -5.00
N SER A 193 28.76 49.82 -5.91
CA SER A 193 28.43 50.97 -6.78
C SER A 193 27.98 52.19 -5.99
N ILE A 194 27.16 52.00 -4.93
CA ILE A 194 26.70 53.08 -4.06
C ILE A 194 27.90 53.71 -3.32
N LEU A 195 28.79 52.88 -2.78
CA LEU A 195 29.98 53.35 -2.07
C LEU A 195 30.94 54.11 -2.99
N GLN A 196 31.21 53.59 -4.19
CA GLN A 196 32.05 54.26 -5.18
C GLN A 196 31.46 55.60 -5.63
N THR A 197 30.13 55.67 -5.79
CA THR A 197 29.43 56.92 -6.14
C THR A 197 29.55 57.94 -5.01
N ALA A 198 29.35 57.51 -3.76
CA ALA A 198 29.49 58.38 -2.60
C ALA A 198 30.93 58.91 -2.46
N GLU A 199 31.94 58.06 -2.64
CA GLU A 199 33.35 58.44 -2.61
C GLU A 199 33.71 59.42 -3.73
N TYR A 200 33.19 59.21 -4.94
CA TYR A 200 33.38 60.12 -6.05
C TYR A 200 32.78 61.51 -5.76
N LEU A 201 31.57 61.55 -5.19
CA LEU A 201 30.89 62.79 -4.83
C LEU A 201 31.62 63.57 -3.73
N THR A 202 32.21 62.88 -2.74
CA THR A 202 33.00 63.52 -1.67
C THR A 202 34.34 64.04 -2.18
N ARG A 203 34.98 63.38 -3.15
CA ARG A 203 36.28 63.81 -3.71
C ARG A 203 36.18 65.01 -4.67
N ARG A 204 35.07 65.18 -5.41
CA ARG A 204 35.01 66.14 -6.53
C ARG A 204 34.47 67.54 -6.19
N LYS A 205 33.87 67.75 -5.01
CA LYS A 205 33.38 69.08 -4.59
C LYS A 205 34.01 69.50 -3.25
N PRO A 206 35.18 70.18 -3.26
CA PRO A 206 35.75 70.78 -2.05
C PRO A 206 34.93 71.97 -1.49
N SER A 207 33.86 72.38 -2.18
CA SER A 207 32.98 73.48 -1.79
C SER A 207 31.51 73.07 -1.61
N LEU A 208 31.23 71.80 -1.26
CA LEU A 208 29.89 71.42 -0.79
C LEU A 208 29.54 72.30 0.41
N ASP A 209 28.38 72.93 0.37
CA ASP A 209 27.92 73.66 1.54
C ASP A 209 27.66 72.68 2.71
N LYS A 210 27.57 73.23 3.92
CA LYS A 210 27.41 72.42 5.14
C LYS A 210 26.14 71.54 5.11
N ALA A 211 25.11 71.95 4.37
CA ALA A 211 23.86 71.21 4.23
C ALA A 211 24.00 70.03 3.26
N GLU A 212 24.68 70.22 2.12
CA GLU A 212 24.93 69.15 1.16
C GLU A 212 25.86 68.08 1.77
N SER A 213 26.89 68.48 2.54
CA SER A 213 27.74 67.54 3.28
C SER A 213 26.97 66.74 4.35
N CYS A 214 26.01 67.38 5.03
CA CYS A 214 25.17 66.72 6.02
C CYS A 214 24.23 65.69 5.36
N ALA A 215 23.64 66.03 4.21
CA ALA A 215 22.78 65.13 3.45
C ALA A 215 23.52 63.88 2.96
N VAL A 216 24.76 64.02 2.48
CA VAL A 216 25.60 62.88 2.06
C VAL A 216 25.95 61.99 3.26
N GLN A 217 26.31 62.57 4.41
CA GLN A 217 26.58 61.78 5.62
C GLN A 217 25.34 61.07 6.18
N MET A 218 24.18 61.72 6.15
CA MET A 218 22.91 61.10 6.53
C MET A 218 22.54 59.95 5.57
N GLY A 219 22.76 60.13 4.27
CA GLY A 219 22.58 59.07 3.27
C GLY A 219 23.48 57.87 3.54
N LEU A 220 24.77 58.09 3.79
CA LEU A 220 25.72 57.03 4.14
C LEU A 220 25.35 56.31 5.44
N LYS A 221 24.89 57.05 6.45
CA LYS A 221 24.46 56.48 7.73
C LYS A 221 23.18 55.65 7.59
N ALA A 222 22.19 56.14 6.84
CA ALA A 222 20.95 55.40 6.57
C ALA A 222 21.22 54.12 5.77
N VAL A 223 22.12 54.19 4.78
CA VAL A 223 22.59 53.03 4.02
C VAL A 223 23.31 52.02 4.93
N SER A 224 24.19 52.48 5.83
CA SER A 224 24.87 51.63 6.80
C SER A 224 23.90 50.93 7.77
N THR A 225 22.87 51.63 8.26
CA THR A 225 21.88 51.05 9.18
C THR A 225 21.01 50.02 8.45
N PHE A 226 20.51 50.35 7.25
CA PHE A 226 19.68 49.44 6.45
C PHE A 226 20.43 48.15 6.09
N PHE A 227 21.72 48.22 5.78
CA PHE A 227 22.51 47.03 5.48
C PHE A 227 22.94 46.23 6.72
N GLY A 228 23.03 46.86 7.90
CA GLY A 228 23.26 46.16 9.17
C GLY A 228 22.14 45.16 9.50
N ASP A 229 20.89 45.58 9.32
CA ASP A 229 19.72 44.73 9.58
C ASP A 229 19.60 43.58 8.54
N ILE A 230 19.98 43.84 7.29
CA ILE A 230 20.02 42.81 6.22
C ILE A 230 21.09 41.76 6.50
N GLN A 231 22.26 42.13 7.03
CA GLN A 231 23.28 41.16 7.40
C GLN A 231 22.83 40.21 8.53
N LEU A 232 22.03 40.70 9.50
CA LEU A 232 21.49 39.89 10.58
C LEU A 232 20.48 38.83 10.07
N ALA A 233 19.58 39.24 9.17
CA ALA A 233 18.63 38.33 8.52
C ALA A 233 19.34 37.29 7.63
N ARG A 234 20.43 37.67 6.96
CA ARG A 234 21.27 36.74 6.19
C ARG A 234 22.01 35.74 7.08
N LEU A 235 22.52 36.16 8.24
CA LEU A 235 23.15 35.27 9.21
C LEU A 235 22.16 34.20 9.71
N HIS A 236 20.90 34.57 9.95
CA HIS A 236 19.85 33.63 10.30
C HIS A 236 19.56 32.61 9.18
N ASN A 237 19.51 33.04 7.92
CA ASN A 237 19.28 32.13 6.78
C ASN A 237 20.46 31.20 6.51
N VAL A 238 21.70 31.69 6.65
CA VAL A 238 22.91 30.85 6.55
C VAL A 238 22.95 29.85 7.70
N TYR A 239 22.60 30.25 8.92
CA TYR A 239 22.54 29.35 10.07
C TYR A 239 21.44 28.29 9.92
N ALA A 240 20.28 28.64 9.37
CA ALA A 240 19.21 27.69 9.05
C ALA A 240 19.63 26.67 7.98
N ALA A 241 20.27 27.12 6.89
CA ALA A 241 20.79 26.24 5.84
C ALA A 241 21.92 25.31 6.35
N GLU A 242 22.76 25.80 7.27
CA GLU A 242 23.81 25.01 7.92
C GLU A 242 23.23 23.98 8.90
N LEU A 243 22.12 24.29 9.58
CA LEU A 243 21.39 23.33 10.40
C LEU A 243 20.77 22.22 9.55
N GLU A 244 20.15 22.58 8.42
CA GLU A 244 19.64 21.60 7.44
C GLU A 244 20.79 20.72 6.91
N ARG A 245 21.94 21.32 6.55
CA ARG A 245 23.14 20.58 6.12
C ARG A 245 23.56 19.54 7.16
N ARG A 246 23.64 19.89 8.44
CA ARG A 246 24.03 18.94 9.51
C ARG A 246 23.02 17.80 9.68
N VAL A 247 21.73 18.08 9.54
CA VAL A 247 20.68 17.04 9.57
C VAL A 247 20.83 16.08 8.38
N TYR A 248 21.19 16.61 7.21
CA TYR A 248 21.43 15.80 6.01
C TYR A 248 22.77 15.05 6.03
N GLU A 249 23.84 15.63 6.58
CA GLU A 249 25.13 14.96 6.73
C GLU A 249 25.06 13.83 7.75
N ASP A 250 24.30 13.99 8.84
CA ASP A 250 23.99 12.87 9.75
C ASP A 250 23.16 11.78 9.05
N TYR A 251 22.34 12.15 8.05
CA TYR A 251 21.59 11.20 7.21
C TYR A 251 22.49 10.48 6.19
N GLU A 252 23.41 11.19 5.53
CA GLU A 252 24.38 10.62 4.59
C GLU A 252 25.47 9.81 5.30
N GLU A 253 25.98 10.25 6.45
CA GLU A 253 26.97 9.51 7.24
C GLU A 253 26.36 8.18 7.76
N LYS A 254 25.07 8.16 8.09
CA LYS A 254 24.32 6.93 8.40
C LYS A 254 24.04 6.04 7.18
N ILE A 255 24.08 6.59 5.96
CA ILE A 255 23.96 5.82 4.71
C ILE A 255 25.34 5.30 4.26
N CYS A 256 26.40 6.10 4.43
CA CYS A 256 27.77 5.81 4.01
C CYS A 256 28.54 4.96 5.02
N ARG A 257 28.24 4.99 6.33
CA ARG A 257 28.80 4.02 7.30
C ARG A 257 28.26 2.59 7.11
N PHE A 258 27.26 2.40 6.24
CA PHE A 258 26.90 1.09 5.71
C PHE A 258 27.72 0.71 4.45
N SER A 259 28.88 1.33 4.21
CA SER A 259 29.75 1.00 3.08
C SER A 259 30.80 -0.08 3.43
N PHE A 260 30.65 -1.22 2.76
CA PHE A 260 31.68 -2.16 2.32
C PHE A 260 32.50 -2.96 3.34
N GLU A 261 32.85 -2.44 4.51
CA GLU A 261 33.66 -3.21 5.49
C GLU A 261 32.84 -4.23 6.29
N ASP A 262 31.52 -4.06 6.38
CA ASP A 262 30.61 -5.00 7.05
C ASP A 262 30.06 -6.12 6.12
N ILE A 263 30.57 -6.22 4.88
CA ILE A 263 30.09 -7.17 3.85
C ILE A 263 31.23 -8.07 3.30
N LEU A 264 32.43 -8.04 3.91
CA LEU A 264 33.47 -9.06 3.74
C LEU A 264 33.67 -9.82 5.05
#